data_AF-A0A945FB67-F1
#
_entry.id   AF-A0A945FB67-F1
#
_cell.length_a   1.000
_cell.length_b   1.000
_cell.length_c   1.000
_cell.angle_alpha   90.00
_cell.angle_beta   90.00
_cell.angle_gamma   90.00
#
_symmetry.space_group_name_H-M   'P 1'
#
loop_
_entity.id
_entity.type
_entity.pdbx_description
1 polymer ?
#
loop_
_entity_poly.entity_id
_entity_poly.type
_entity_poly.pdbx_seq_one_letter_code
_entity_poly.pdbx_strand_id
1 'polypeptide(L)'
;MERVSFKTSPQTGVTVPNPMEISKLPRGKTYQVNHKAFSLQFFFNEKDIFGILLKRDKSRPVHFRWCFFRSCEASQHDYKKVIAEALNPPFDGGFFSLPHPSYLPYGFQGIEFSSPD
;
A
#
# COMPACT_ATOMS: atom_id res chain seq x y z
N MET A 1 -9.12 -28.68 -15.55
CA MET A 1 -8.61 -27.68 -14.59
C MET A 1 -8.86 -26.31 -15.20
N GLU A 2 -9.83 -25.56 -14.68
CA GLU A 2 -10.24 -24.27 -15.24
C GLU A 2 -9.14 -23.22 -15.00
N ARG A 3 -8.74 -22.50 -16.05
CA ARG A 3 -7.75 -21.41 -15.94
C ARG A 3 -8.46 -20.18 -15.36
N VAL A 4 -8.39 -20.02 -14.05
CA VAL A 4 -8.81 -18.78 -13.39
C VAL A 4 -7.91 -17.64 -13.90
N SER A 5 -8.49 -16.67 -14.61
CA SER A 5 -7.79 -15.47 -15.06
C SER A 5 -7.76 -14.46 -13.92
N PHE A 6 -6.62 -13.82 -13.65
CA PHE A 6 -6.56 -12.71 -12.68
C PHE A 6 -7.50 -11.54 -13.02
N LYS A 7 -8.06 -11.49 -14.24
CA LYS A 7 -9.10 -10.52 -14.64
C LYS A 7 -10.45 -10.73 -13.96
N THR A 8 -10.71 -11.89 -13.34
CA THR A 8 -11.98 -12.18 -12.66
C THR A 8 -11.94 -11.98 -11.16
N SER A 9 -10.85 -11.44 -10.59
CA SER A 9 -10.90 -10.96 -9.20
C SER A 9 -11.78 -9.71 -9.16
N PRO A 10 -12.95 -9.73 -8.49
CA PRO A 10 -13.81 -8.57 -8.46
C PRO A 10 -13.03 -7.43 -7.82
N GLN A 11 -12.92 -6.29 -8.51
CA GLN A 11 -12.38 -5.06 -7.93
C GLN A 11 -13.35 -4.59 -6.84
N THR A 12 -13.20 -5.14 -5.64
CA THR A 12 -14.03 -4.82 -4.47
C THR A 12 -13.57 -3.56 -3.75
N GLY A 13 -12.37 -3.06 -4.04
CA GLY A 13 -11.80 -1.86 -3.42
C GLY A 13 -12.08 -0.57 -4.20
N VAL A 14 -12.28 0.52 -3.47
CA VAL A 14 -12.35 1.88 -4.03
C VAL A 14 -10.97 2.27 -4.53
N THR A 15 -10.82 2.59 -5.83
CA THR A 15 -9.53 3.05 -6.35
C THR A 15 -9.23 4.44 -5.81
N VAL A 16 -8.04 4.62 -5.24
CA VAL A 16 -7.60 5.88 -4.63
C VAL A 16 -6.38 6.46 -5.37
N PRO A 17 -6.19 7.79 -5.33
CA PRO A 17 -4.96 8.39 -5.82
C PRO A 17 -3.75 7.88 -5.02
N ASN A 18 -2.56 8.06 -5.56
CA ASN A 18 -1.32 7.72 -4.88
C ASN A 18 -0.25 8.76 -5.27
N PRO A 19 0.23 9.60 -4.33
CA PRO A 19 -0.07 9.62 -2.89
C PRO A 19 -1.52 10.00 -2.53
N MET A 20 -1.94 9.72 -1.29
CA MET A 20 -3.28 10.03 -0.76
C MET A 20 -3.25 10.66 0.62
N GLU A 21 -4.23 11.52 0.89
CA GLU A 21 -4.48 12.11 2.21
C GLU A 21 -5.32 11.15 3.07
N ILE A 22 -4.87 10.85 4.28
CA ILE A 22 -5.51 9.89 5.19
C ILE A 22 -6.92 10.34 5.57
N SER A 23 -7.11 11.65 5.82
CA SER A 23 -8.41 12.22 6.21
C SER A 23 -9.52 12.02 5.15
N LYS A 24 -9.12 11.77 3.89
CA LYS A 24 -10.03 11.56 2.76
C LYS A 24 -10.35 10.08 2.51
N LEU A 25 -9.86 9.17 3.36
CA LEU A 25 -10.17 7.74 3.30
C LEU A 25 -11.39 7.42 4.18
N PRO A 26 -12.59 7.16 3.63
CA PRO A 26 -13.76 6.78 4.41
C PRO A 26 -13.58 5.51 5.27
N ARG A 27 -14.11 5.50 6.49
CA ARG A 27 -14.03 4.32 7.35
C ARG A 27 -14.75 3.11 6.76
N GLY A 28 -14.26 1.90 7.07
CA GLY A 28 -14.95 0.65 6.73
C GLY A 28 -14.91 0.27 5.24
N LYS A 29 -13.96 0.82 4.48
CA LYS A 29 -13.79 0.51 3.05
C LYS A 29 -12.45 -0.17 2.78
N THR A 30 -12.44 -0.99 1.75
CA THR A 30 -11.21 -1.48 1.12
C THR A 30 -10.85 -0.52 -0.01
N TYR A 31 -9.56 -0.25 -0.14
CA TYR A 31 -8.97 0.64 -1.13
C TYR A 31 -8.13 -0.14 -2.10
N GLN A 32 -7.95 0.39 -3.31
CA GLN A 32 -7.08 -0.18 -4.31
C GLN A 32 -6.13 0.88 -4.87
N VAL A 33 -4.85 0.53 -4.98
CA VAL A 33 -3.84 1.32 -5.70
C VAL A 33 -3.36 0.49 -6.87
N ASN A 34 -3.41 1.10 -8.06
CA ASN A 34 -2.91 0.51 -9.30
C ASN A 34 -1.67 1.28 -9.74
N HIS A 35 -0.52 0.61 -9.72
CA HIS A 35 0.77 1.15 -10.15
C HIS A 35 1.30 0.35 -11.35
N LYS A 36 2.24 0.90 -12.11
CA LYS A 36 2.87 0.21 -13.25
C LYS A 36 3.49 -1.14 -12.82
N ALA A 37 4.13 -1.16 -11.66
CA ALA A 37 4.87 -2.30 -11.13
C ALA A 37 4.07 -3.21 -10.18
N PHE A 38 2.91 -2.78 -9.68
CA PHE A 38 2.11 -3.57 -8.72
C PHE A 38 0.65 -3.12 -8.68
N SER A 39 -0.21 -3.98 -8.15
CA SER A 39 -1.54 -3.60 -7.67
C SER A 39 -1.65 -4.02 -6.21
N LEU A 40 -2.27 -3.20 -5.37
CA LEU A 40 -2.57 -3.58 -3.99
C LEU A 40 -4.00 -3.23 -3.61
N GLN A 41 -4.56 -4.03 -2.72
CA GLN A 41 -5.80 -3.72 -2.02
C GLN A 41 -5.50 -3.62 -0.53
N PHE A 42 -6.03 -2.60 0.15
CA PHE A 42 -5.77 -2.42 1.58
C PHE A 42 -6.99 -1.91 2.33
N PHE A 43 -7.00 -2.18 3.63
CA PHE A 43 -7.94 -1.66 4.61
C PHE A 43 -7.15 -0.83 5.62
N PHE A 44 -7.74 0.27 6.06
CA PHE A 44 -7.17 1.16 7.06
C PHE A 44 -8.16 1.33 8.21
N ASN A 45 -7.74 0.99 9.43
CA ASN A 45 -8.58 1.05 10.63
C ASN A 45 -8.30 2.29 11.50
N GLU A 46 -7.82 3.38 10.89
CA GLU A 46 -7.37 4.61 11.56
C GLU A 46 -6.05 4.52 12.33
N LYS A 47 -5.49 3.31 12.42
CA LYS A 47 -4.23 3.06 13.11
C LYS A 47 -3.28 2.30 12.19
N ASP A 48 -3.64 1.08 11.87
CA ASP A 48 -2.86 0.11 11.11
C ASP A 48 -3.41 -0.04 9.70
N ILE A 49 -2.54 -0.41 8.78
CA ILE A 49 -2.90 -0.76 7.40
C ILE A 49 -2.66 -2.25 7.19
N PHE A 50 -3.65 -2.92 6.62
CA PHE A 50 -3.58 -4.31 6.22
C PHE A 50 -3.96 -4.43 4.76
N GLY A 51 -3.30 -5.29 4.00
CA GLY A 51 -3.63 -5.40 2.59
C GLY A 51 -3.03 -6.61 1.93
N ILE A 52 -3.39 -6.79 0.67
CA ILE A 52 -2.85 -7.80 -0.23
C ILE A 52 -2.16 -7.06 -1.37
N LEU A 53 -0.95 -7.48 -1.68
CA LEU A 53 -0.12 -6.95 -2.76
C LEU A 53 0.05 -7.99 -3.86
N LEU A 54 -0.15 -7.57 -5.10
CA LEU A 54 0.20 -8.31 -6.31
C LEU A 54 1.28 -7.55 -7.07
N LYS A 55 2.52 -8.07 -7.04
CA LYS A 55 3.63 -7.54 -7.84
C LYS A 55 3.43 -7.92 -9.31
N ARG A 56 3.48 -6.91 -10.19
CA ARG A 56 3.52 -7.09 -11.64
C ARG A 56 4.97 -7.18 -12.12
N ASP A 57 5.83 -6.32 -11.58
CA ASP A 57 7.26 -6.37 -11.76
C ASP A 57 7.91 -6.99 -10.53
N LYS A 58 8.48 -8.19 -10.70
CA LYS A 58 9.10 -8.93 -9.61
C LYS A 58 10.49 -8.40 -9.26
N SER A 59 11.15 -7.70 -10.18
CA SER A 59 12.52 -7.20 -10.02
C SER A 59 12.63 -5.98 -9.11
N ARG A 60 11.52 -5.27 -8.89
CA ARG A 60 11.50 -4.03 -8.10
C ARG A 60 10.90 -4.23 -6.72
N PRO A 61 11.42 -3.59 -5.67
CA PRO A 61 10.76 -3.58 -4.37
C PRO A 61 9.50 -2.72 -4.42
N VAL A 62 8.60 -2.95 -3.46
CA VAL A 62 7.45 -2.09 -3.20
C VAL A 62 7.64 -1.45 -1.85
N HIS A 63 7.67 -0.13 -1.85
CA HIS A 63 7.86 0.71 -0.68
C HIS A 63 6.52 1.28 -0.24
N PHE A 64 6.38 1.41 1.07
CA PHE A 64 5.33 2.13 1.73
C PHE A 64 5.93 3.34 2.43
N ARG A 65 5.22 4.47 2.38
CA ARG A 65 5.56 5.69 3.09
C ARG A 65 4.33 6.26 3.77
N TRP A 66 4.44 6.44 5.08
CA TRP A 66 3.57 7.31 5.85
C TRP A 66 4.16 8.71 5.82
N CYS A 67 3.41 9.65 5.28
CA CYS A 67 3.85 11.02 5.03
C CYS A 67 3.44 11.93 6.18
N PHE A 68 4.37 12.78 6.61
CA PHE A 68 4.06 13.80 7.61
C PHE A 68 3.05 14.83 7.09
N PHE A 69 3.18 15.22 5.81
CA PHE A 69 2.28 16.15 5.13
C PHE A 69 1.28 15.45 4.21
N ARG A 70 0.12 16.09 4.00
CA ARG A 70 -0.97 15.59 3.12
C ARG A 70 -0.53 15.42 1.67
N SER A 71 0.38 16.28 1.21
CA SER A 71 0.97 16.30 -0.13
C SER A 71 2.03 15.22 -0.34
N CYS A 72 2.47 14.53 0.71
CA CYS A 72 3.62 13.61 0.67
C CYS A 72 4.92 14.25 0.15
N GLU A 73 5.09 15.56 0.31
CA GLU A 73 6.41 16.19 0.18
C GLU A 73 7.40 15.56 1.16
N ALA A 74 8.66 15.44 0.74
CA ALA A 74 9.67 14.73 1.50
C ALA A 74 9.90 15.40 2.87
N SER A 75 9.74 14.63 3.94
CA SER A 75 10.00 15.06 5.31
C SER A 75 10.92 14.09 6.03
N GLN A 76 11.74 14.61 6.95
CA GLN A 76 12.53 13.78 7.87
C GLN A 76 11.65 12.99 8.84
N HIS A 77 10.39 13.40 8.99
CA HIS A 77 9.41 12.76 9.85
C HIS A 77 8.62 11.65 9.13
N ASP A 78 8.87 11.41 7.84
CA ASP A 78 8.22 10.34 7.10
C ASP A 78 8.66 8.97 7.63
N TYR A 79 7.71 8.04 7.78
CA TYR A 79 8.01 6.65 8.06
C TYR A 79 8.02 5.85 6.76
N LYS A 80 9.10 5.09 6.50
CA LYS A 80 9.27 4.30 5.28
C LYS A 80 9.48 2.84 5.63
N LYS A 81 8.88 1.93 4.84
CA LYS A 81 9.05 0.49 4.99
C LYS A 81 8.95 -0.22 3.65
N VAL A 82 9.80 -1.22 3.43
CA VAL A 82 9.65 -2.13 2.28
C VAL A 82 8.57 -3.15 2.63
N ILE A 83 7.51 -3.20 1.81
CA ILE A 83 6.39 -4.14 1.99
C ILE A 83 6.48 -5.36 1.07
N ALA A 84 7.33 -5.29 0.05
CA ALA A 84 7.76 -6.48 -0.68
C ALA A 84 9.12 -6.28 -1.34
N GLU A 85 10.00 -7.25 -1.14
CA GLU A 85 11.37 -7.24 -1.66
C GLU A 85 11.45 -7.55 -3.16
N ALA A 86 12.55 -7.15 -3.79
CA ALA A 86 12.90 -7.58 -5.14
C ALA A 86 13.16 -9.10 -5.16
N LEU A 87 12.67 -9.78 -6.21
CA LEU A 87 12.96 -11.18 -6.53
C LEU A 87 12.71 -12.21 -5.41
N ASN A 88 11.90 -11.90 -4.39
CA ASN A 88 11.68 -12.79 -3.24
C ASN A 88 10.32 -13.52 -3.32
N PRO A 89 10.27 -14.87 -3.15
CA PRO A 89 9.04 -15.64 -2.95
C PRO A 89 8.52 -15.52 -1.48
N PRO A 90 7.26 -15.90 -1.15
CA PRO A 90 6.27 -16.63 -1.95
C PRO A 90 5.23 -15.74 -2.64
N PHE A 91 4.77 -16.23 -3.79
CA PHE A 91 3.85 -15.56 -4.71
C PHE A 91 2.37 -15.86 -4.46
N ASP A 92 2.01 -16.43 -3.30
CA ASP A 92 0.63 -16.69 -2.91
C ASP A 92 0.22 -15.83 -1.72
N GLY A 93 -0.80 -14.99 -1.94
CA GLY A 93 -1.49 -14.23 -0.90
C GLY A 93 -0.62 -13.22 -0.16
N GLY A 94 0.16 -12.40 -0.89
CA GLY A 94 1.12 -11.39 -0.39
C GLY A 94 0.51 -10.34 0.55
N PHE A 95 0.10 -10.78 1.72
CA PHE A 95 -0.48 -9.97 2.76
C PHE A 95 0.60 -9.13 3.40
N PHE A 96 0.34 -7.84 3.55
CA PHE A 96 1.20 -6.94 4.29
C PHE A 96 0.43 -6.33 5.45
N SER A 97 1.15 -6.12 6.55
CA SER A 97 0.68 -5.35 7.69
C SER A 97 1.66 -4.23 8.01
N LEU A 98 1.11 -3.05 8.24
CA LEU A 98 1.83 -1.85 8.59
C LEU A 98 1.21 -1.34 9.88
N PRO A 99 1.73 -1.79 11.04
CA PRO A 99 1.26 -1.27 12.32
C PRO A 99 1.70 0.18 12.48
N HIS A 100 0.86 1.00 13.11
CA HIS A 100 1.21 2.38 13.41
C HIS A 100 2.49 2.44 14.26
N PRO A 101 3.50 3.24 13.89
CA PRO A 101 4.76 3.33 14.63
C PRO A 101 4.54 4.17 15.88
N SER A 102 4.05 3.53 16.94
CA SER A 102 3.70 4.19 18.23
C SER A 102 4.86 4.86 18.94
N TYR A 103 6.10 4.56 18.54
CA TYR A 103 7.30 5.21 19.06
C TYR A 103 7.52 6.62 18.49
N LEU A 104 6.77 7.02 17.46
CA LEU A 104 6.85 8.36 16.88
C LEU A 104 5.81 9.28 17.54
N PRO A 105 6.20 10.49 18.01
CA PRO A 105 5.33 11.37 18.79
C PRO A 105 4.37 12.21 17.94
N TYR A 106 4.20 11.89 16.66
CA TYR A 106 3.44 12.70 15.71
C TYR A 106 2.55 11.84 14.80
N GLY A 107 1.48 12.46 14.28
CA GLY A 107 0.55 11.82 13.36
C GLY A 107 0.97 12.00 11.90
N PHE A 108 0.67 10.99 11.08
CA PHE A 108 0.82 11.08 9.64
C PHE A 108 -0.44 11.64 8.99
N GLN A 109 -0.26 12.37 7.90
CA GLN A 109 -1.35 12.97 7.15
C GLN A 109 -1.54 12.34 5.76
N GLY A 110 -0.52 11.64 5.25
CA GLY A 110 -0.54 11.02 3.93
C GLY A 110 -0.03 9.59 3.91
N ILE A 111 -0.38 8.89 2.84
CA ILE A 111 0.10 7.54 2.51
C ILE A 111 0.57 7.55 1.05
N GLU A 112 1.71 6.91 0.81
CA GLU A 112 2.21 6.65 -0.53
C GLU A 112 2.72 5.21 -0.64
N PHE A 113 2.44 4.59 -1.78
CA PHE A 113 3.05 3.35 -2.21
C PHE A 113 3.91 3.61 -3.45
N SER A 114 5.17 3.21 -3.43
CA SER A 114 6.06 3.43 -4.56
C SER A 114 6.83 2.16 -4.89
N SER A 115 7.41 2.14 -6.08
CA SER A 115 8.34 1.11 -6.48
C SER A 115 9.41 1.85 -7.25
N PRO A 116 10.55 2.24 -6.64
CA PRO A 116 11.61 2.95 -7.35
C PRO A 116 12.23 2.06 -8.44
N ASP A 117 12.82 2.70 -9.43
CA ASP A 117 13.62 2.04 -10.48
C ASP A 117 15.02 1.70 -9.92
#